data_AF-L5KZ10-F1
#
_entry.id   AF-L5KZ10-F1
#
_cell.length_a   1.000
_cell.length_b   1.000
_cell.length_c   1.000
_cell.angle_alpha   90.00
_cell.angle_beta   90.00
_cell.angle_gamma   90.00
#
_symmetry.space_group_name_H-M   'P 1'
#
loop_
_entity.id
_entity.type
_entity.pdbx_description
1 polymer ?
#
loop_
_entity_poly.entity_id
_entity_poly.type
_entity_poly.pdbx_seq_one_letter_code
_entity_poly.pdbx_strand_id
1 'polypeptide(L)' 'MLWWLELNPRKVTAAMGKKKIAKRSKIKSFVKVYNYNHLMPTRYSVDILLDKTVVNKDVFRDPALKCKA' A
#
# COMPACT_ATOMS: atom_id res chain seq x y z
N MET A 1 5.23 7.11 8.99
CA MET A 1 4.68 5.84 8.48
C MET A 1 4.22 6.10 7.07
N LEU A 2 4.93 5.58 6.07
CA LEU A 2 4.61 5.87 4.67
C LEU A 2 4.13 4.59 3.99
N TRP A 3 3.00 4.67 3.31
CA TRP A 3 2.47 3.59 2.50
C TRP A 3 3.09 3.72 1.12
N TRP A 4 3.79 2.68 0.69
CA TRP A 4 4.25 2.61 -0.68
C TRP A 4 3.65 1.39 -1.35
N LEU A 5 3.36 1.55 -2.63
CA LEU A 5 2.76 0.53 -3.47
C LEU A 5 3.88 -0.36 -4.01
N GLU A 6 4.04 -1.54 -3.42
CA GLU A 6 5.04 -2.53 -3.87
C GLU A 6 4.74 -3.01 -5.29
N LEU A 7 3.45 -3.10 -5.60
CA LEU A 7 2.99 -3.49 -6.92
C LEU A 7 1.94 -2.51 -7.42
N ASN A 8 2.28 -1.82 -8.50
CA ASN A 8 1.36 -0.93 -9.18
C ASN A 8 0.38 -1.75 -10.05
N PRO A 9 -0.88 -1.32 -10.13
CA PRO A 9 -1.83 -1.93 -11.03
C PRO A 9 -1.34 -1.79 -12.47
N ARG A 10 -1.46 -2.87 -13.25
CA ARG A 10 -1.01 -2.88 -14.65
C ARG A 10 -2.13 -2.39 -15.54
N LYS A 11 -1.80 -1.67 -16.63
CA LYS A 11 -2.76 -1.18 -17.62
C LYS A 11 -3.74 -2.28 -18.03
N VAL A 12 -5.03 -1.94 -18.03
CA VAL A 12 -6.15 -2.76 -18.49
C VAL A 12 -6.61 -2.24 -19.85
N THR A 13 -6.98 -3.14 -20.75
CA THR A 13 -7.55 -2.83 -22.07
C THR A 13 -8.90 -3.54 -22.22
N ALA A 14 -9.79 -3.01 -23.06
CA ALA A 14 -11.17 -3.49 -23.20
C ALA A 14 -11.28 -4.97 -23.61
N ALA A 15 -10.29 -5.51 -24.33
CA ALA A 15 -10.24 -6.91 -24.75
C ALA A 15 -9.93 -7.90 -23.61
N MET A 16 -9.60 -7.44 -22.40
CA MET A 16 -9.25 -8.33 -21.30
C MET A 16 -10.49 -8.95 -20.63
N GLY A 17 -10.44 -10.27 -20.39
CA GLY A 17 -11.47 -10.95 -19.61
C GLY A 17 -11.46 -10.58 -18.12
N LYS A 18 -12.63 -10.67 -17.47
CA LYS A 18 -12.87 -10.27 -16.07
C LYS A 18 -11.84 -10.84 -15.08
N LYS A 19 -11.44 -12.11 -15.23
CA LYS A 19 -10.42 -12.77 -14.39
C LYS A 19 -9.04 -12.11 -14.49
N LYS A 20 -8.65 -11.65 -15.68
CA LYS A 20 -7.35 -11.00 -15.94
C LYS A 20 -7.35 -9.56 -15.44
N ILE A 21 -8.49 -8.87 -15.54
CA ILE A 21 -8.69 -7.52 -14.98
C ILE A 21 -8.56 -7.54 -13.46
N ALA A 22 -9.22 -8.49 -12.78
CA ALA A 22 -9.14 -8.63 -11.33
C ALA A 22 -7.69 -8.85 -10.85
N LYS A 23 -6.92 -9.70 -11.55
CA LYS A 23 -5.50 -9.94 -11.22
C LYS A 23 -4.60 -8.73 -11.47
N ARG A 24 -4.87 -7.93 -12.51
CA ARG A 24 -4.07 -6.73 -12.85
C ARG A 24 -4.37 -5.52 -11.99
N SER A 25 -5.55 -5.47 -11.39
CA SER A 25 -6.01 -4.39 -10.53
C SER A 25 -5.66 -4.63 -9.05
N LYS A 26 -5.08 -5.78 -8.70
CA LYS A 26 -4.64 -6.06 -7.34
C LYS A 26 -3.43 -5.19 -7.00
N ILE A 27 -3.60 -4.35 -6.00
CA ILE A 27 -2.55 -3.52 -5.43
C ILE A 27 -1.95 -4.25 -4.23
N LYS A 28 -0.61 -4.34 -4.16
CA LYS A 28 0.08 -4.81 -2.97
C LYS A 28 0.62 -3.58 -2.22
N SER A 29 -0.06 -3.20 -1.15
CA SER A 29 0.42 -2.17 -0.23
C SER A 29 1.47 -2.76 0.72
N PHE A 30 2.42 -1.94 1.12
CA PHE A 30 3.24 -2.21 2.28
C PHE A 30 3.25 -1.03 3.23
N VAL A 31 3.29 -1.35 4.52
CA VAL A 31 3.56 -0.35 5.55
C VAL A 31 5.00 -0.50 6.00
N LYS A 32 5.73 0.61 5.95
CA LYS A 32 7.08 0.67 6.49
C LYS A 32 7.30 1.98 7.24
N VAL A 33 8.02 1.86 8.34
CA VAL A 33 8.46 3.01 9.13
C VAL A 33 9.74 3.52 8.46
N TYR A 34 9.65 4.67 7.81
CA TYR A 34 10.78 5.38 7.21
C TYR A 34 11.08 6.66 7.99
N ASN A 35 12.37 6.99 8.10
CA ASN A 35 12.85 8.28 8.58
C ASN A 35 12.74 9.32 7.44
N TYR A 36 12.50 10.59 7.79
CA TYR A 36 12.30 11.69 6.86
C TYR A 36 13.49 11.91 5.90
N ASN A 37 14.71 11.57 6.33
CA ASN A 37 15.92 11.68 5.49
C ASN A 37 15.97 10.71 4.30
N HIS A 38 15.12 9.67 4.29
CA HIS A 38 15.04 8.69 3.20
C HIS A 38 13.86 8.93 2.26
N LEU A 39 13.17 10.07 2.41
CA LEU A 39 12.00 10.42 1.61
C LEU A 39 12.34 11.57 0.70
N MET A 40 12.14 11.38 -0.60
CA MET A 40 12.07 12.50 -1.52
C MET A 40 10.66 13.09 -1.44
N PRO A 41 10.48 14.37 -1.02
CA PRO A 41 9.16 14.95 -0.89
C PRO A 41 8.53 15.13 -2.27
N THR A 42 7.26 14.74 -2.40
CA THR A 42 6.44 14.97 -3.60
C THR A 42 5.32 15.95 -3.27
N ARG A 43 4.81 16.69 -4.28
CA ARG A 43 3.75 17.70 -4.10
C ARG A 43 2.35 17.11 -3.91
N TYR A 44 2.19 15.80 -4.01
CA TYR A 44 0.89 15.14 -3.99
C TYR A 44 0.59 14.62 -2.59
N SER A 45 -0.44 15.16 -1.95
CA SER A 45 -1.01 14.62 -0.72
C SER A 45 -2.14 13.65 -1.08
N VAL A 46 -2.10 12.44 -0.54
CA VAL A 46 -3.18 11.46 -0.66
C VAL A 46 -3.93 11.44 0.66
N ASP A 47 -5.19 11.83 0.66
CA ASP A 47 -6.06 11.74 1.83
C ASP A 47 -6.50 10.29 2.01
N ILE A 48 -5.73 9.55 2.80
CA ILE A 48 -6.05 8.16 3.13
C ILE A 48 -6.83 8.18 4.44
N LEU A 49 -8.14 7.89 4.38
CA LEU A 49 -8.96 7.55 5.54
C LEU A 49 -8.52 6.17 6.07
N LEU A 50 -7.37 6.13 6.73
CA LEU A 50 -6.84 4.93 7.37
C LEU A 50 -7.16 5.01 8.85
N ASP A 51 -7.93 4.03 9.34
CA ASP A 51 -8.21 3.85 10.75
C ASP A 51 -6.89 3.76 11.51
N LYS A 52 -6.55 4.82 12.24
CA LYS A 52 -5.27 5.00 12.97
C LYS A 52 -5.03 3.90 14.01
N THR A 53 -6.07 3.13 14.35
CA THR A 53 -6.05 2.01 15.30
C THR A 53 -5.38 0.76 14.72
N VAL A 54 -5.46 0.53 13.40
CA VAL A 54 -4.91 -0.68 12.75
C VAL A 54 -3.39 -0.59 12.58
N VAL A 55 -2.82 0.61 12.63
CA VAL A 55 -1.44 0.88 12.23
C VAL A 55 -0.63 1.51 13.36
N ASN A 56 -0.68 0.88 14.52
CA ASN A 56 0.14 1.25 15.67
C ASN A 56 1.60 0.76 15.49
N LYS A 57 2.59 1.45 16.08
CA LYS A 57 4.02 1.06 16.04
C LYS A 57 4.27 -0.35 16.61
N ASP A 58 3.40 -0.78 17.52
CA ASP A 58 3.47 -2.09 18.19
C ASP A 58 3.14 -3.24 17.22
N VAL A 59 2.30 -3.00 16.21
CA VAL A 59 1.90 -3.98 15.17
C VAL A 59 3.09 -4.43 14.31
N PHE A 60 4.16 -3.63 14.23
CA PHE A 60 5.37 -3.98 13.47
C PHE A 60 6.32 -4.93 14.19
N ARG A 61 6.13 -5.17 15.49
CA ARG A 61 7.01 -6.05 16.28
C ARG A 61 6.74 -7.52 15.99
N ASP A 62 5.47 -7.90 15.79
CA ASP A 62 5.06 -9.26 15.52
C ASP A 62 4.71 -9.49 14.04
N PRO A 63 5.37 -10.42 13.33
CA PRO A 63 5.14 -10.66 11.91
C PRO A 63 3.72 -11.14 11.58
N ALA A 64 3.03 -11.78 12.54
CA ALA A 64 1.65 -12.25 12.36
C ALA A 64 0.63 -11.10 12.26
N LEU A 65 0.90 -9.95 12.90
CA LEU A 65 0.02 -8.78 12.88
C LEU A 65 0.20 -7.97 11.59
N LYS A 66 1.36 -8.07 10.95
CA LYS A 66 1.70 -7.41 9.68
C LYS A 66 0.89 -7.92 8.47
N CYS A 67 0.34 -9.12 8.54
CA CYS A 67 -0.49 -9.71 7.47
C CYS A 67 -1.95 -9.21 7.49
N LYS A 68 -2.40 -8.61 8.59
CA LYS A 68 -3.78 -8.12 8.77
C LYS A 68 -3.94 -6.62 8.53
N ALA A 69 -2.84 -5.88 8.46
CA ALA A 69 -2.77 -4.44 8.29
C ALA A 69 -2.47 -4.02 6.83
#